data_AF-A0A6L3A052-F1
#
_entry.id   AF-A0A6L3A052-F1
#
_cell.length_a   1.000
_cell.length_b   1.000
_cell.length_c   1.000
_cell.angle_alpha   90.00
_cell.angle_beta   90.00
_cell.angle_gamma   90.00
#
_symmetry.space_group_name_H-M   'P 1'
#
loop_
_entity.id
_entity.type
_entity.pdbx_description
1 polymer ?
#
loop_
_entity_poly.entity_id
_entity_poly.type
_entity_poly.pdbx_seq_one_letter_code
_entity_poly.pdbx_strand_id
1 'polypeptide(L)'
;MVRILLILLYAQSALADVREFHVAVTGDDANPGTEVLPFKTIQLAADAAEAGDVVVIHVGTYLRPSGRSRVLEVARSGSDDAPISFTSAGDGEVILDNQGGGDWVVYLNGRFKPLEHIIVNGLTVRGGVSGGVYVRNTSTAIVERCRAIDNHGIGIYVGGGGANQIVRRCEAARNWIGIKVGNNLLTEQPTAALIEENWSHHNVKEYYPGDSDGVQVLGRGNVASIVRGNVVHDNGDDGMDVGMEASGVLIERNVVFNHVYPGGDGSGIKIGTHESFLKPSGGHIVCFNVVINSKLRNLDIAGNYRTTEKGLRPPPIVIYNNTLIDSGQDDIYIEMADAVLLNNIATASKNPAFGSCRLRVNDAMRDDPPVVVSDFNLWGNRWIKAPDGSPVTDQDSHSTDAAPRFKGWPEWSVEADLMSSKFGKCRGLSLESDSPGWGEGCPVDAMFLEIARQSSRAQWRETLTPLAAKVVTNVGTR
;
A
#
# COMPACT_ATOMS: atom_id res chain seq x y z
N MET A 1 -0.40 -73.17 22.11
CA MET A 1 0.55 -72.04 21.93
C MET A 1 0.31 -71.43 20.55
N VAL A 2 -0.52 -70.40 20.46
CA VAL A 2 -0.77 -69.66 19.21
C VAL A 2 0.21 -68.49 19.18
N ARG A 3 1.14 -68.50 18.22
CA ARG A 3 2.08 -67.40 17.96
C ARG A 3 1.30 -66.28 17.25
N ILE A 4 1.06 -65.17 17.94
CA ILE A 4 0.61 -63.91 17.34
C ILE A 4 1.84 -63.23 16.75
N LEU A 5 1.88 -63.12 15.43
CA LEU A 5 2.87 -62.35 14.69
C LEU A 5 2.39 -60.88 14.70
N LEU A 6 3.05 -60.02 15.49
CA LEU A 6 2.84 -58.58 15.47
C LEU A 6 3.61 -57.99 14.28
N ILE A 7 2.88 -57.58 13.24
CA ILE A 7 3.42 -56.74 12.16
C ILE A 7 3.44 -55.31 12.70
N LEU A 8 4.63 -54.83 13.07
CA LEU A 8 4.91 -53.42 13.32
C LEU A 8 4.91 -52.69 11.96
N LEU A 9 3.79 -52.06 11.61
CA LEU A 9 3.79 -51.00 10.59
C LEU A 9 4.55 -49.80 11.17
N TYR A 10 5.83 -49.66 10.81
CA TYR A 10 6.52 -48.39 10.90
C TYR A 10 5.91 -47.46 9.85
N ALA A 11 4.98 -46.60 10.25
CA ALA A 11 4.70 -45.39 9.51
C ALA A 11 5.92 -44.47 9.67
N GLN A 12 6.91 -44.64 8.80
CA GLN A 12 7.93 -43.61 8.63
C GLN A 12 7.22 -42.38 8.10
N SER A 13 7.09 -41.37 8.95
CA SER A 13 6.85 -40.00 8.53
C SER A 13 8.04 -39.66 7.63
N ALA A 14 7.87 -39.74 6.32
CA ALA A 14 8.82 -39.13 5.40
C ALA A 14 8.71 -37.63 5.64
N LEU A 15 9.62 -37.08 6.46
CA LEU A 15 10.01 -35.69 6.31
C LEU A 15 10.49 -35.61 4.86
N ALA A 16 9.70 -34.99 3.99
CA ALA A 16 10.15 -34.71 2.63
C ALA A 16 11.45 -33.91 2.77
N ASP A 17 12.53 -34.46 2.21
CA ASP A 17 13.82 -33.78 2.22
C ASP A 17 13.64 -32.47 1.45
N VAL A 18 13.94 -31.33 2.09
CA VAL A 18 13.87 -30.02 1.44
C VAL A 18 14.86 -30.04 0.28
N ARG A 19 14.38 -29.97 -0.96
CA ARG A 19 15.29 -29.92 -2.12
C ARG A 19 15.60 -28.48 -2.45
N GLU A 20 16.87 -28.24 -2.72
CA GLU A 20 17.35 -26.98 -3.27
C GLU A 20 17.62 -27.15 -4.76
N PHE A 21 16.91 -26.37 -5.58
CA PHE A 21 17.15 -26.29 -7.01
C PHE A 21 17.90 -25.00 -7.33
N HIS A 22 19.12 -25.15 -7.84
CA HIS A 22 19.94 -24.02 -8.26
C HIS A 22 19.70 -23.71 -9.72
N VAL A 23 19.55 -22.42 -10.02
CA VAL A 23 19.37 -21.89 -11.37
C VAL A 23 20.46 -20.87 -11.63
N ALA A 24 21.19 -21.02 -12.74
CA ALA A 24 22.24 -20.11 -13.17
C ALA A 24 22.15 -19.84 -14.67
N VAL A 25 22.48 -18.62 -15.11
CA VAL A 25 22.52 -18.27 -16.54
C VAL A 25 23.52 -19.13 -17.35
N THR A 26 24.53 -19.68 -16.69
CA THR A 26 25.53 -20.61 -17.25
C THR A 26 25.13 -22.08 -17.11
N GLY A 27 23.97 -22.37 -16.52
CA GLY A 27 23.45 -23.72 -16.34
C GLY A 27 22.98 -24.39 -17.63
N ASP A 28 22.49 -25.60 -17.48
CA ASP A 28 21.88 -26.41 -18.54
C ASP A 28 20.59 -27.05 -18.00
N ASP A 29 19.52 -27.03 -18.76
CA ASP A 29 18.24 -27.64 -18.37
C ASP A 29 18.29 -29.19 -18.43
N ALA A 30 19.38 -29.76 -18.94
CA ALA A 30 19.69 -31.18 -18.81
C ALA A 30 20.38 -31.54 -17.47
N ASN A 31 20.82 -30.55 -16.69
CA ASN A 31 21.46 -30.77 -15.39
C ASN A 31 20.44 -31.21 -14.33
N PRO A 32 20.89 -31.79 -13.19
CA PRO A 32 20.00 -32.16 -12.09
C PRO A 32 19.49 -30.99 -11.23
N GLY A 33 19.96 -29.75 -11.45
CA GLY A 33 19.56 -28.59 -10.66
C GLY A 33 20.29 -28.45 -9.32
N THR A 34 21.46 -29.06 -9.18
CA THR A 34 22.34 -28.92 -7.99
C THR A 34 23.19 -27.65 -8.09
N GLU A 35 23.78 -27.16 -7.00
CA GLU A 35 24.68 -25.99 -7.01
C GLU A 35 25.80 -26.09 -8.06
N VAL A 36 26.43 -27.27 -8.18
CA VAL A 36 27.54 -27.51 -9.13
C VAL A 36 27.06 -27.67 -10.58
N LEU A 37 25.84 -28.21 -10.76
CA LEU A 37 25.20 -28.44 -12.05
C LEU A 37 23.78 -27.84 -12.01
N PRO A 38 23.67 -26.50 -12.12
CA PRO A 38 22.39 -25.80 -11.99
C PRO A 38 21.56 -25.93 -13.26
N PHE A 39 20.24 -25.79 -13.11
CA PHE A 39 19.34 -25.57 -14.24
C PHE A 39 19.68 -24.25 -14.94
N LYS A 40 19.28 -24.12 -16.21
CA LYS A 40 19.42 -22.86 -16.95
C LYS A 40 18.22 -21.96 -16.77
N THR A 41 17.01 -22.54 -16.73
CA THR A 41 15.76 -21.78 -16.69
C THR A 41 15.07 -21.88 -15.33
N ILE A 42 14.59 -20.73 -14.85
CA ILE A 42 13.82 -20.64 -13.60
C ILE A 42 12.53 -21.47 -13.73
N GLN A 43 11.94 -21.49 -14.92
CA GLN A 43 10.70 -22.21 -15.14
C GLN A 43 10.86 -23.74 -15.05
N LEU A 44 12.00 -24.31 -15.43
CA LEU A 44 12.23 -25.75 -15.22
C LEU A 44 12.27 -26.06 -13.71
N ALA A 45 12.93 -25.23 -12.91
CA ALA A 45 12.92 -25.38 -11.46
C ALA A 45 11.50 -25.23 -10.87
N ALA A 46 10.72 -24.25 -11.34
CA ALA A 46 9.32 -24.08 -10.94
C ALA A 46 8.45 -25.29 -11.33
N ASP A 47 8.70 -25.85 -12.51
CA ASP A 47 8.03 -27.05 -13.03
C ASP A 47 8.49 -28.33 -12.29
N ALA A 48 9.59 -28.31 -11.54
CA ALA A 48 10.08 -29.43 -10.72
C ALA A 48 9.74 -29.31 -9.23
N ALA A 49 9.68 -28.10 -8.69
CA ALA A 49 9.45 -27.82 -7.28
C ALA A 49 8.12 -28.38 -6.76
N GLU A 50 8.16 -28.90 -5.55
CA GLU A 50 7.06 -29.37 -4.71
C GLU A 50 7.10 -28.65 -3.34
N ALA A 51 6.08 -28.86 -2.50
CA ALA A 51 5.98 -28.21 -1.21
C ALA A 51 7.24 -28.41 -0.35
N GLY A 52 7.82 -27.31 0.14
CA GLY A 52 9.05 -27.28 0.92
C GLY A 52 10.31 -26.99 0.11
N ASP A 53 10.28 -27.12 -1.21
CA ASP A 53 11.47 -26.89 -2.04
C ASP A 53 11.84 -25.41 -2.13
N VAL A 54 13.14 -25.16 -2.29
CA VAL A 54 13.71 -23.82 -2.48
C VAL A 54 14.37 -23.76 -3.85
N VAL A 55 13.94 -22.82 -4.68
CA VAL A 55 14.58 -22.46 -5.95
C VAL A 55 15.54 -21.30 -5.70
N VAL A 56 16.83 -21.60 -5.67
CA VAL A 56 17.94 -20.65 -5.48
C VAL A 56 18.38 -20.14 -6.84
N ILE A 57 18.21 -18.84 -7.08
CA ILE A 57 18.48 -18.22 -8.38
C ILE A 57 19.74 -17.36 -8.24
N HIS A 58 20.78 -17.73 -8.98
CA HIS A 58 22.07 -17.04 -8.98
C HIS A 58 22.04 -15.79 -9.86
N VAL A 59 22.93 -14.85 -9.56
CA VAL A 59 23.13 -13.59 -10.29
C VAL A 59 23.05 -13.76 -11.81
N GLY A 60 22.33 -12.85 -12.46
CA GLY A 60 22.21 -12.83 -13.92
C GLY A 60 20.86 -12.36 -14.42
N THR A 61 20.74 -12.27 -15.75
CA THR A 61 19.49 -11.92 -16.43
C THR A 61 18.86 -13.15 -17.07
N TYR A 62 17.64 -13.46 -16.66
CA TYR A 62 16.85 -14.59 -17.13
C TYR A 62 15.73 -14.09 -18.03
N LEU A 63 15.72 -14.59 -19.26
CA LEU A 63 14.69 -14.28 -20.26
C LEU A 63 13.57 -15.31 -20.21
N ARG A 64 12.40 -14.92 -20.70
CA ARG A 64 11.28 -15.86 -20.87
C ARG A 64 11.66 -17.00 -21.81
N PRO A 65 11.31 -18.26 -21.50
CA PRO A 65 11.51 -19.36 -22.42
C PRO A 65 10.74 -19.16 -23.73
N SER A 66 11.25 -19.72 -24.83
CA SER A 66 10.58 -19.66 -26.14
C SER A 66 9.16 -20.24 -26.05
N GLY A 67 8.18 -19.53 -26.61
CA GLY A 67 6.77 -19.93 -26.59
C GLY A 67 6.03 -19.65 -25.28
N ARG A 68 6.68 -19.05 -24.27
CA ARG A 68 6.03 -18.59 -23.04
C ARG A 68 5.89 -17.06 -23.05
N SER A 69 4.91 -16.56 -22.29
CA SER A 69 4.65 -15.11 -22.13
C SER A 69 5.29 -14.54 -20.86
N ARG A 70 6.04 -15.35 -20.10
CA ARG A 70 6.44 -15.09 -18.72
C ARG A 70 7.78 -15.76 -18.45
N VAL A 71 8.55 -15.21 -17.49
CA VAL A 71 9.82 -15.79 -17.05
C VAL A 71 9.58 -16.86 -15.98
N LEU A 72 8.63 -16.59 -15.07
CA LEU A 72 8.21 -17.50 -14.01
C LEU A 72 6.68 -17.58 -13.94
N GLU A 73 6.14 -18.77 -14.14
CA GLU A 73 4.76 -19.15 -13.90
C GLU A 73 4.72 -20.29 -12.88
N VAL A 74 4.10 -20.04 -11.73
CA VAL A 74 4.00 -21.02 -10.65
C VAL A 74 2.65 -21.71 -10.74
N ALA A 75 2.67 -23.04 -10.81
CA ALA A 75 1.47 -23.86 -10.94
C ALA A 75 1.25 -24.83 -9.76
N ARG A 76 2.20 -24.91 -8.82
CA ARG A 76 2.11 -25.77 -7.64
C ARG A 76 2.05 -24.95 -6.35
N SER A 77 1.41 -25.52 -5.33
CA SER A 77 1.30 -24.93 -3.99
C SER A 77 2.33 -25.55 -3.05
N GLY A 78 2.79 -24.76 -2.08
CA GLY A 78 3.39 -25.27 -0.85
C GLY A 78 2.33 -25.67 0.18
N SER A 79 2.75 -25.77 1.44
CA SER A 79 1.88 -25.91 2.62
C SER A 79 2.30 -24.94 3.74
N ASP A 80 1.50 -24.82 4.79
CA ASP A 80 1.77 -23.96 5.95
C ASP A 80 3.20 -24.10 6.50
N ASP A 81 3.66 -25.34 6.65
CA ASP A 81 4.98 -25.66 7.21
C ASP A 81 6.06 -25.87 6.13
N ALA A 82 5.69 -25.85 4.85
CA ALA A 82 6.58 -26.16 3.73
C ALA A 82 6.23 -25.30 2.49
N PRO A 83 6.49 -23.98 2.52
CA PRO A 83 6.27 -23.11 1.37
C PRO A 83 7.20 -23.49 0.22
N ILE A 84 6.81 -23.14 -1.01
CA ILE A 84 7.73 -23.14 -2.15
C ILE A 84 8.35 -21.74 -2.23
N SER A 85 9.68 -21.66 -2.22
CA SER A 85 10.40 -20.40 -2.28
C SER A 85 11.15 -20.22 -3.60
N PHE A 86 11.03 -19.05 -4.21
CA PHE A 86 11.88 -18.58 -5.31
C PHE A 86 12.70 -17.42 -4.78
N THR A 87 14.00 -17.64 -4.57
CA THR A 87 14.86 -16.68 -3.87
C THR A 87 16.13 -16.39 -4.65
N SER A 88 16.59 -15.13 -4.59
CA SER A 88 17.98 -14.81 -4.95
C SER A 88 18.96 -15.58 -4.06
N ALA A 89 20.06 -16.02 -4.66
CA ALA A 89 21.19 -16.64 -3.97
C ALA A 89 22.00 -15.64 -3.11
N GLY A 90 21.80 -14.33 -3.29
CA GLY A 90 22.55 -13.28 -2.58
C GLY A 90 23.97 -13.05 -3.11
N ASP A 91 24.30 -13.59 -4.28
CA ASP A 91 25.60 -13.45 -4.96
C ASP A 91 25.62 -12.34 -6.03
N GLY A 92 24.54 -11.58 -6.14
CA GLY A 92 24.38 -10.44 -7.03
C GLY A 92 22.93 -10.21 -7.44
N GLU A 93 22.70 -9.30 -8.38
CA GLU A 93 21.35 -8.98 -8.85
C GLU A 93 20.80 -10.10 -9.76
N VAL A 94 19.59 -10.55 -9.44
CA VAL A 94 18.82 -11.52 -10.24
C VAL A 94 17.73 -10.77 -10.98
N ILE A 95 17.83 -10.69 -12.30
CA ILE A 95 16.90 -9.96 -13.16
C ILE A 95 16.09 -10.94 -13.97
N LEU A 96 14.77 -10.94 -13.80
CA LEU A 96 13.82 -11.60 -14.69
C LEU A 96 13.31 -10.55 -15.68
N ASP A 97 13.55 -10.77 -16.97
CA ASP A 97 13.32 -9.77 -18.01
C ASP A 97 12.41 -10.31 -19.13
N ASN A 98 11.23 -9.69 -19.28
CA ASN A 98 10.31 -10.00 -20.36
C ASN A 98 10.57 -9.19 -21.65
N GLN A 99 11.57 -8.30 -21.67
CA GLN A 99 12.00 -7.52 -22.84
C GLN A 99 10.87 -6.82 -23.61
N GLY A 100 9.82 -6.38 -22.91
CA GLY A 100 8.66 -5.71 -23.49
C GLY A 100 7.76 -6.62 -24.36
N GLY A 101 7.99 -7.94 -24.38
CA GLY A 101 7.29 -8.86 -25.29
C GLY A 101 6.34 -9.85 -24.62
N GLY A 102 6.36 -9.98 -23.30
CA GLY A 102 5.49 -10.89 -22.54
C GLY A 102 4.56 -10.16 -21.58
N ASP A 103 3.55 -10.87 -21.09
CA ASP A 103 2.44 -10.34 -20.27
C ASP A 103 2.93 -9.90 -18.87
N TRP A 104 2.93 -10.81 -17.90
CA TRP A 104 3.53 -10.61 -16.57
C TRP A 104 4.91 -11.29 -16.50
N VAL A 105 5.85 -10.74 -15.74
CA VAL A 105 7.19 -11.36 -15.57
C VAL A 105 7.10 -12.59 -14.67
N VAL A 106 6.49 -12.41 -13.50
CA VAL A 106 6.19 -13.46 -12.50
C VAL A 106 4.69 -13.60 -12.37
N TYR A 107 4.18 -14.83 -12.42
CA TYR A 107 2.75 -15.10 -12.44
C TYR A 107 2.37 -16.22 -11.48
N LEU A 108 1.70 -15.83 -10.40
CA LEU A 108 1.09 -16.71 -9.41
C LEU A 108 -0.42 -16.63 -9.61
N ASN A 109 -0.99 -17.61 -10.32
CA ASN A 109 -2.44 -17.68 -10.50
C ASN A 109 -2.96 -19.11 -10.45
N GLY A 110 -3.75 -19.42 -9.42
CA GLY A 110 -4.45 -20.69 -9.32
C GLY A 110 -5.41 -20.91 -10.49
N ARG A 111 -5.22 -21.99 -11.26
CA ARG A 111 -6.08 -22.26 -12.44
C ARG A 111 -7.44 -22.85 -12.07
N PHE A 112 -7.45 -23.86 -11.20
CA PHE A 112 -8.67 -24.59 -10.80
C PHE A 112 -9.02 -24.43 -9.32
N LYS A 113 -8.00 -24.15 -8.50
CA LYS A 113 -8.08 -23.88 -7.06
C LYS A 113 -7.02 -22.82 -6.71
N PRO A 114 -7.13 -22.13 -5.58
CA PRO A 114 -6.13 -21.17 -5.16
C PRO A 114 -4.72 -21.79 -5.07
N LEU A 115 -3.68 -21.03 -5.46
CA LEU A 115 -2.29 -21.35 -5.09
C LEU A 115 -2.03 -20.98 -3.64
N GLU A 116 -1.15 -21.72 -2.98
CA GLU A 116 -0.92 -21.57 -1.54
C GLU A 116 0.57 -21.64 -1.24
N HIS A 117 1.01 -20.86 -0.26
CA HIS A 117 2.32 -20.88 0.39
C HIS A 117 3.48 -20.70 -0.58
N ILE A 118 3.38 -19.66 -1.41
CA ILE A 118 4.45 -19.28 -2.35
C ILE A 118 5.18 -18.05 -1.82
N ILE A 119 6.51 -18.09 -1.87
CA ILE A 119 7.39 -16.98 -1.52
C ILE A 119 8.20 -16.59 -2.75
N VAL A 120 8.16 -15.32 -3.13
CA VAL A 120 9.02 -14.71 -4.15
C VAL A 120 9.88 -13.66 -3.46
N ASN A 121 11.19 -13.89 -3.41
CA ASN A 121 12.11 -13.13 -2.56
C ASN A 121 13.34 -12.62 -3.32
N GLY A 122 13.61 -11.32 -3.23
CA GLY A 122 14.91 -10.77 -3.65
C GLY A 122 15.12 -10.70 -5.17
N LEU A 123 14.05 -10.64 -5.97
CA LEU A 123 14.15 -10.65 -7.44
C LEU A 123 13.87 -9.27 -8.03
N THR A 124 14.65 -8.88 -9.06
CA THR A 124 14.32 -7.77 -9.94
C THR A 124 13.47 -8.28 -11.10
N VAL A 125 12.29 -7.69 -11.34
CA VAL A 125 11.37 -8.06 -12.42
C VAL A 125 11.09 -6.86 -13.31
N ARG A 126 11.31 -7.00 -14.62
CA ARG A 126 11.15 -5.89 -15.57
C ARG A 126 10.64 -6.30 -16.95
N GLY A 127 10.23 -5.30 -17.73
CA GLY A 127 9.86 -5.46 -19.13
C GLY A 127 8.56 -6.23 -19.35
N GLY A 128 7.73 -6.42 -18.32
CA GLY A 128 6.39 -6.98 -18.47
C GLY A 128 5.44 -5.96 -19.11
N VAL A 129 4.65 -6.40 -20.09
CA VAL A 129 3.65 -5.56 -20.79
C VAL A 129 2.48 -5.24 -19.87
N SER A 130 1.96 -6.23 -19.15
CA SER A 130 0.89 -6.04 -18.15
C SER A 130 1.43 -5.75 -16.77
N GLY A 131 2.65 -6.21 -16.46
CA GLY A 131 3.30 -5.87 -15.21
C GLY A 131 4.43 -6.79 -14.76
N GLY A 132 4.99 -6.48 -13.59
CA GLY A 132 6.09 -7.22 -12.98
C GLY A 132 5.62 -8.52 -12.34
N VAL A 133 4.95 -8.42 -11.19
CA VAL A 133 4.47 -9.58 -10.41
C VAL A 133 2.94 -9.61 -10.39
N TYR A 134 2.37 -10.75 -10.76
CA TYR A 134 0.94 -11.02 -10.67
C TYR A 134 0.65 -12.06 -9.60
N VAL A 135 -0.11 -11.68 -8.58
CA VAL A 135 -0.60 -12.58 -7.54
C VAL A 135 -2.13 -12.55 -7.59
N ARG A 136 -2.74 -13.62 -8.09
CA ARG A 136 -4.19 -13.74 -8.16
C ARG A 136 -4.65 -15.15 -7.80
N ASN A 137 -5.85 -15.30 -7.23
CA ASN A 137 -6.36 -16.61 -6.85
C ASN A 137 -5.33 -17.41 -6.04
N THR A 138 -4.80 -16.78 -4.99
CA THR A 138 -3.86 -17.37 -4.05
C THR A 138 -4.39 -17.19 -2.64
N SER A 139 -4.48 -18.26 -1.85
CA SER A 139 -4.88 -18.17 -0.43
C SER A 139 -3.77 -17.52 0.40
N THR A 140 -2.52 -17.86 0.11
CA THR A 140 -1.31 -17.36 0.76
C THR A 140 -0.20 -17.13 -0.27
N ALA A 141 0.37 -15.93 -0.30
CA ALA A 141 1.54 -15.62 -1.13
C ALA A 141 2.31 -14.44 -0.53
N ILE A 142 3.63 -14.52 -0.55
CA ILE A 142 4.53 -13.46 -0.07
C ILE A 142 5.42 -13.01 -1.23
N VAL A 143 5.35 -11.73 -1.55
CA VAL A 143 6.31 -11.05 -2.42
C VAL A 143 7.14 -10.14 -1.53
N GLU A 144 8.43 -10.43 -1.37
CA GLU A 144 9.26 -9.67 -0.46
C GLU A 144 10.65 -9.33 -1.01
N ARG A 145 11.15 -8.14 -0.66
CA ARG A 145 12.48 -7.69 -1.11
C ARG A 145 12.67 -7.70 -2.64
N CYS A 146 11.57 -7.63 -3.39
CA CYS A 146 11.59 -7.64 -4.85
C CYS A 146 11.61 -6.21 -5.40
N ARG A 147 12.18 -6.04 -6.60
CA ARG A 147 12.18 -4.79 -7.35
C ARG A 147 11.34 -4.98 -8.61
N ALA A 148 10.12 -4.47 -8.64
CA ALA A 148 9.29 -4.43 -9.84
C ALA A 148 9.50 -3.09 -10.53
N ILE A 149 10.37 -3.09 -11.54
CA ILE A 149 10.83 -1.86 -12.18
C ILE A 149 10.72 -1.92 -13.69
N ASP A 150 10.52 -0.76 -14.34
CA ASP A 150 10.56 -0.64 -15.80
C ASP A 150 9.59 -1.62 -16.49
N ASN A 151 8.39 -1.80 -15.92
CA ASN A 151 7.30 -2.54 -16.53
C ASN A 151 6.33 -1.57 -17.21
N HIS A 152 5.75 -1.96 -18.33
CA HIS A 152 4.82 -1.09 -19.05
C HIS A 152 3.46 -0.98 -18.33
N GLY A 153 3.12 -1.98 -17.52
CA GLY A 153 1.89 -2.05 -16.73
C GLY A 153 2.14 -1.88 -15.24
N ILE A 154 1.51 -2.72 -14.42
CA ILE A 154 1.55 -2.62 -12.95
C ILE A 154 2.87 -3.22 -12.42
N GLY A 155 3.53 -2.61 -11.45
CA GLY A 155 4.70 -3.19 -10.80
C GLY A 155 4.36 -4.50 -10.10
N ILE A 156 3.52 -4.44 -9.07
CA ILE A 156 3.05 -5.61 -8.30
C ILE A 156 1.53 -5.57 -8.17
N TYR A 157 0.85 -6.63 -8.61
CA TYR A 157 -0.58 -6.84 -8.43
C TYR A 157 -0.86 -7.95 -7.43
N VAL A 158 -1.78 -7.70 -6.50
CA VAL A 158 -2.37 -8.71 -5.60
C VAL A 158 -3.89 -8.63 -5.67
N GLY A 159 -4.60 -9.76 -5.75
CA GLY A 159 -6.07 -9.76 -5.78
C GLY A 159 -6.73 -11.13 -5.84
N GLY A 160 -8.03 -11.17 -5.56
CA GLY A 160 -8.89 -12.32 -5.83
C GLY A 160 -8.50 -13.64 -5.17
N GLY A 161 -8.03 -13.64 -3.93
CA GLY A 161 -7.58 -14.87 -3.25
C GLY A 161 -7.64 -14.92 -1.71
N GLY A 162 -8.20 -13.92 -1.03
CA GLY A 162 -8.34 -13.94 0.43
C GLY A 162 -7.35 -13.04 1.18
N ALA A 163 -7.09 -13.35 2.46
CA ALA A 163 -6.52 -12.40 3.43
C ALA A 163 -5.00 -12.50 3.69
N ASN A 164 -4.30 -13.41 3.02
CA ASN A 164 -2.89 -13.69 3.32
C ASN A 164 -1.96 -13.46 2.11
N GLN A 165 -2.26 -12.43 1.33
CA GLN A 165 -1.37 -11.94 0.28
C GLN A 165 -0.55 -10.77 0.84
N ILE A 166 0.76 -10.92 0.85
CA ILE A 166 1.69 -9.97 1.48
C ILE A 166 2.65 -9.44 0.43
N VAL A 167 2.74 -8.12 0.30
CA VAL A 167 3.80 -7.43 -0.43
C VAL A 167 4.58 -6.61 0.57
N ARG A 168 5.85 -6.94 0.79
CA ARG A 168 6.65 -6.22 1.79
C ARG A 168 8.08 -5.95 1.40
N ARG A 169 8.61 -4.80 1.82
CA ARG A 169 10.01 -4.41 1.56
C ARG A 169 10.37 -4.44 0.07
N CYS A 170 9.39 -4.24 -0.80
CA CYS A 170 9.57 -4.22 -2.24
C CYS A 170 9.75 -2.79 -2.74
N GLU A 171 10.41 -2.65 -3.88
CA GLU A 171 10.45 -1.42 -4.67
C GLU A 171 9.56 -1.59 -5.91
N ALA A 172 8.64 -0.66 -6.15
CA ALA A 172 7.83 -0.58 -7.35
C ALA A 172 8.05 0.79 -8.02
N ALA A 173 8.84 0.82 -9.10
CA ALA A 173 9.23 2.07 -9.72
C ALA A 173 9.26 2.07 -11.24
N ARG A 174 8.97 3.23 -11.85
CA ARG A 174 8.95 3.39 -13.32
C ARG A 174 8.04 2.37 -14.00
N ASN A 175 6.92 2.07 -13.34
CA ASN A 175 5.81 1.32 -13.92
C ASN A 175 4.68 2.27 -14.30
N TRP A 176 3.57 1.77 -14.86
CA TRP A 176 2.35 2.56 -14.91
C TRP A 176 1.78 2.79 -13.51
N ILE A 177 1.49 1.70 -12.78
CA ILE A 177 1.04 1.73 -11.38
C ILE A 177 2.09 1.02 -10.54
N GLY A 178 2.41 1.52 -9.36
CA GLY A 178 3.40 0.88 -8.48
C GLY A 178 2.90 -0.45 -7.93
N ILE A 179 2.03 -0.40 -6.92
CA ILE A 179 1.44 -1.57 -6.26
C ILE A 179 -0.09 -1.48 -6.34
N LYS A 180 -0.75 -2.55 -6.78
CA LYS A 180 -2.21 -2.60 -6.89
C LYS A 180 -2.79 -3.76 -6.11
N VAL A 181 -3.81 -3.46 -5.30
CA VAL A 181 -4.61 -4.42 -4.54
C VAL A 181 -6.03 -4.44 -5.06
N GLY A 182 -6.45 -5.58 -5.62
CA GLY A 182 -7.76 -5.76 -6.22
C GLY A 182 -7.94 -5.00 -7.54
N ASN A 183 -9.13 -5.13 -8.11
CA ASN A 183 -9.55 -4.46 -9.33
C ASN A 183 -11.03 -4.05 -9.27
N ASN A 184 -11.44 -3.30 -10.29
CA ASN A 184 -12.76 -2.69 -10.38
C ASN A 184 -13.80 -3.64 -11.01
N LEU A 185 -13.48 -4.93 -11.20
CA LEU A 185 -14.36 -5.89 -11.84
C LEU A 185 -15.30 -6.51 -10.80
N LEU A 186 -16.59 -6.56 -11.15
CA LEU A 186 -17.68 -7.11 -10.32
C LEU A 186 -17.52 -8.59 -9.90
N THR A 187 -16.53 -9.30 -10.47
CA THR A 187 -16.33 -10.74 -10.34
C THR A 187 -15.14 -11.14 -9.46
N GLU A 188 -14.44 -10.18 -8.85
CA GLU A 188 -13.27 -10.50 -8.05
C GLU A 188 -13.62 -11.05 -6.66
N GLN A 189 -12.92 -12.11 -6.24
CA GLN A 189 -13.06 -12.67 -4.90
C GLN A 189 -12.56 -11.69 -3.82
N PRO A 190 -13.01 -11.83 -2.56
CA PRO A 190 -12.54 -11.01 -1.47
C PRO A 190 -11.01 -10.99 -1.36
N THR A 191 -10.45 -9.83 -1.06
CA THR A 191 -9.01 -9.56 -0.92
C THR A 191 -8.79 -8.75 0.36
N ALA A 192 -7.91 -9.21 1.23
CA ALA A 192 -7.44 -8.46 2.38
C ALA A 192 -5.90 -8.55 2.41
N ALA A 193 -5.23 -7.73 1.61
CA ALA A 193 -3.77 -7.82 1.47
C ALA A 193 -3.04 -7.00 2.54
N LEU A 194 -1.81 -7.38 2.85
CA LEU A 194 -0.87 -6.57 3.61
C LEU A 194 0.18 -5.96 2.68
N ILE A 195 0.19 -4.63 2.58
CA ILE A 195 1.16 -3.85 1.82
C ILE A 195 2.03 -3.10 2.83
N GLU A 196 3.22 -3.64 3.13
CA GLU A 196 4.04 -3.22 4.27
C GLU A 196 5.47 -2.82 3.88
N GLU A 197 5.95 -1.68 4.37
CA GLU A 197 7.37 -1.29 4.25
C GLU A 197 7.89 -1.24 2.80
N ASN A 198 7.02 -0.95 1.81
CA ASN A 198 7.41 -0.86 0.41
C ASN A 198 7.80 0.57 0.01
N TRP A 199 8.57 0.67 -1.06
CA TRP A 199 8.87 1.91 -1.77
C TRP A 199 8.16 1.93 -3.12
N SER A 200 7.30 2.92 -3.34
CA SER A 200 6.58 3.08 -4.61
C SER A 200 6.77 4.46 -5.17
N HIS A 201 7.49 4.57 -6.30
CA HIS A 201 7.88 5.88 -6.81
C HIS A 201 8.11 5.97 -8.30
N HIS A 202 8.00 7.18 -8.86
CA HIS A 202 8.28 7.44 -10.27
C HIS A 202 7.45 6.55 -11.21
N ASN A 203 6.28 6.08 -10.76
CA ASN A 203 5.35 5.33 -11.59
C ASN A 203 4.54 6.32 -12.41
N VAL A 204 4.70 6.29 -13.73
CA VAL A 204 4.10 7.23 -14.67
C VAL A 204 3.90 6.54 -16.01
N LYS A 205 2.68 6.64 -16.56
CA LYS A 205 2.43 6.35 -17.97
C LYS A 205 2.48 7.64 -18.79
N GLU A 206 3.54 7.81 -19.60
CA GLU A 206 3.86 9.06 -20.33
C GLU A 206 2.68 9.74 -21.03
N TYR A 207 1.74 8.99 -21.60
CA TYR A 207 0.61 9.55 -22.36
C TYR A 207 -0.71 9.64 -21.56
N TYR A 208 -0.76 9.04 -20.37
CA TYR A 208 -1.96 9.01 -19.54
C TYR A 208 -1.58 8.94 -18.06
N PRO A 209 -1.08 10.04 -17.48
CA PRO A 209 -0.57 10.03 -16.12
C PRO A 209 -1.66 9.83 -15.07
N GLY A 210 -2.91 10.25 -15.32
CA GLY A 210 -4.05 10.24 -14.38
C GLY A 210 -4.65 8.86 -14.03
N ASP A 211 -3.80 7.84 -13.92
CA ASP A 211 -4.08 6.53 -13.32
C ASP A 211 -2.78 5.93 -12.72
N SER A 212 -1.70 6.73 -12.61
CA SER A 212 -0.35 6.25 -12.29
C SER A 212 -0.04 6.40 -10.80
N ASP A 213 -0.82 5.73 -9.96
CA ASP A 213 -0.67 5.83 -8.52
C ASP A 213 0.51 5.02 -7.99
N GLY A 214 1.02 5.45 -6.84
CA GLY A 214 2.00 4.68 -6.09
C GLY A 214 1.41 3.38 -5.53
N VAL A 215 0.31 3.49 -4.79
CA VAL A 215 -0.41 2.34 -4.22
C VAL A 215 -1.91 2.46 -4.46
N GLN A 216 -2.50 1.52 -5.19
CA GLN A 216 -3.95 1.42 -5.39
C GLN A 216 -4.55 0.32 -4.52
N VAL A 217 -5.67 0.59 -3.87
CA VAL A 217 -6.49 -0.40 -3.16
C VAL A 217 -7.94 -0.24 -3.60
N LEU A 218 -8.37 -1.07 -4.54
CA LEU A 218 -9.63 -0.88 -5.24
C LEU A 218 -10.54 -2.12 -5.18
N GLY A 219 -11.84 -1.91 -5.35
CA GLY A 219 -12.80 -2.94 -5.70
C GLY A 219 -13.66 -3.47 -4.55
N ARG A 220 -14.87 -3.95 -4.89
CA ARG A 220 -15.83 -4.62 -3.98
C ARG A 220 -15.25 -5.78 -3.19
N GLY A 221 -14.30 -6.49 -3.79
CA GLY A 221 -13.62 -7.61 -3.15
C GLY A 221 -12.70 -7.14 -2.03
N ASN A 222 -12.25 -5.89 -2.02
CA ASN A 222 -11.30 -5.43 -1.03
C ASN A 222 -11.99 -5.14 0.31
N VAL A 223 -11.72 -6.01 1.29
CA VAL A 223 -12.27 -5.90 2.63
C VAL A 223 -11.11 -5.99 3.62
N ALA A 224 -10.82 -4.89 4.30
CA ALA A 224 -9.82 -4.81 5.37
C ALA A 224 -8.36 -5.06 4.96
N SER A 225 -7.95 -4.66 3.75
CA SER A 225 -6.52 -4.57 3.43
C SER A 225 -5.80 -3.57 4.34
N ILE A 226 -4.52 -3.81 4.59
CA ILE A 226 -3.66 -2.96 5.42
C ILE A 226 -2.54 -2.40 4.56
N VAL A 227 -2.40 -1.07 4.54
CA VAL A 227 -1.31 -0.36 3.88
C VAL A 227 -0.51 0.37 4.95
N ARG A 228 0.67 -0.15 5.29
CA ARG A 228 1.45 0.40 6.41
C ARG A 228 2.94 0.56 6.18
N GLY A 229 3.52 1.60 6.77
CA GLY A 229 4.98 1.77 6.78
C GLY A 229 5.61 1.98 5.40
N ASN A 230 4.81 2.25 4.36
CA ASN A 230 5.32 2.44 3.00
C ASN A 230 5.84 3.86 2.81
N VAL A 231 6.82 4.03 1.93
CA VAL A 231 7.25 5.33 1.41
C VAL A 231 6.78 5.44 -0.04
N VAL A 232 5.99 6.46 -0.34
CA VAL A 232 5.32 6.60 -1.64
C VAL A 232 5.54 8.00 -2.16
N HIS A 233 6.23 8.14 -3.30
CA HIS A 233 6.62 9.47 -3.76
C HIS A 233 6.80 9.61 -5.26
N ASP A 234 6.68 10.83 -5.78
CA ASP A 234 6.97 11.14 -7.20
C ASP A 234 6.19 10.24 -8.18
N ASN A 235 4.94 9.87 -7.86
CA ASN A 235 4.07 9.11 -8.76
C ASN A 235 3.22 10.05 -9.63
N GLY A 236 2.81 9.55 -10.80
CA GLY A 236 2.18 10.30 -11.88
C GLY A 236 0.78 10.82 -11.59
N ASP A 237 0.06 10.18 -10.67
CA ASP A 237 -1.29 10.59 -10.27
C ASP A 237 -1.36 10.88 -8.77
N ASP A 238 -1.93 9.98 -7.98
CA ASP A 238 -1.96 10.09 -6.53
C ASP A 238 -0.81 9.28 -5.89
N GLY A 239 -0.48 9.61 -4.64
CA GLY A 239 0.40 8.75 -3.86
C GLY A 239 -0.28 7.42 -3.59
N MET A 240 -1.43 7.48 -2.95
CA MET A 240 -2.27 6.33 -2.68
C MET A 240 -3.71 6.62 -3.10
N ASP A 241 -4.34 5.69 -3.80
CA ASP A 241 -5.76 5.75 -4.14
C ASP A 241 -6.49 4.52 -3.57
N VAL A 242 -7.48 4.78 -2.72
CA VAL A 242 -8.31 3.76 -2.09
C VAL A 242 -9.76 4.04 -2.40
N GLY A 243 -10.43 3.17 -3.14
CA GLY A 243 -11.79 3.48 -3.57
C GLY A 243 -12.51 2.34 -4.26
N MET A 244 -13.50 2.70 -5.08
CA MET A 244 -14.27 1.78 -5.90
C MET A 244 -14.84 0.59 -5.10
N GLU A 245 -15.56 0.89 -4.02
CA GLU A 245 -16.22 -0.08 -3.14
C GLU A 245 -15.31 -0.90 -2.22
N ALA A 246 -14.02 -0.55 -2.12
CA ALA A 246 -13.18 -1.05 -1.05
C ALA A 246 -13.78 -0.67 0.33
N SER A 247 -13.59 -1.50 1.34
CA SER A 247 -14.13 -1.25 2.68
C SER A 247 -13.17 -1.62 3.78
N GLY A 248 -13.17 -0.86 4.87
CA GLY A 248 -12.39 -1.19 6.08
C GLY A 248 -10.87 -1.13 5.93
N VAL A 249 -10.34 -0.52 4.87
CA VAL A 249 -8.88 -0.41 4.64
C VAL A 249 -8.23 0.41 5.75
N LEU A 250 -7.15 -0.12 6.33
CA LEU A 250 -6.30 0.58 7.29
C LEU A 250 -5.07 1.14 6.57
N ILE A 251 -4.88 2.46 6.64
CA ILE A 251 -3.75 3.18 6.07
C ILE A 251 -2.99 3.82 7.22
N GLU A 252 -1.87 3.22 7.63
CA GLU A 252 -1.14 3.69 8.79
C GLU A 252 0.38 3.85 8.62
N ARG A 253 0.96 4.89 9.23
CA ARG A 253 2.42 5.08 9.31
C ARG A 253 3.12 5.13 7.96
N ASN A 254 2.43 5.58 6.91
CA ASN A 254 3.04 5.78 5.61
C ASN A 254 3.63 7.19 5.49
N VAL A 255 4.64 7.33 4.63
CA VAL A 255 5.25 8.60 4.25
C VAL A 255 4.95 8.83 2.78
N VAL A 256 4.20 9.89 2.46
CA VAL A 256 3.64 10.11 1.12
C VAL A 256 3.97 11.53 0.65
N PHE A 257 4.65 11.69 -0.50
CA PHE A 257 5.09 13.02 -0.91
C PHE A 257 5.34 13.23 -2.41
N ASN A 258 5.27 14.49 -2.86
CA ASN A 258 5.68 14.93 -4.20
C ASN A 258 4.95 14.27 -5.39
N HIS A 259 3.62 14.11 -5.32
CA HIS A 259 2.83 13.64 -6.47
C HIS A 259 2.50 14.81 -7.40
N VAL A 260 3.42 15.13 -8.32
CA VAL A 260 3.40 16.38 -9.10
C VAL A 260 3.63 16.11 -10.59
N TYR A 261 2.66 15.51 -11.26
CA TYR A 261 2.69 15.38 -12.72
C TYR A 261 1.55 16.14 -13.41
N PRO A 262 1.82 16.80 -14.56
CA PRO A 262 0.77 17.36 -15.39
C PRO A 262 -0.19 16.27 -15.87
N GLY A 263 -1.49 16.45 -15.66
CA GLY A 263 -2.52 15.49 -16.08
C GLY A 263 -2.96 14.46 -15.03
N GLY A 264 -2.25 14.33 -13.90
CA GLY A 264 -2.75 13.64 -12.70
C GLY A 264 -3.49 14.58 -11.75
N ASP A 265 -4.37 14.00 -10.91
CA ASP A 265 -5.06 14.62 -9.79
C ASP A 265 -4.03 15.19 -8.81
N GLY A 266 -3.08 14.36 -8.35
CA GLY A 266 -1.96 14.83 -7.53
C GLY A 266 -2.32 14.99 -6.05
N SER A 267 -3.09 14.04 -5.52
CA SER A 267 -3.36 13.88 -4.09
C SER A 267 -2.29 13.04 -3.41
N GLY A 268 -2.12 13.23 -2.10
CA GLY A 268 -1.26 12.37 -1.30
C GLY A 268 -1.94 11.03 -1.07
N ILE A 269 -3.02 11.05 -0.28
CA ILE A 269 -3.87 9.89 -0.04
C ILE A 269 -5.29 10.26 -0.44
N LYS A 270 -5.82 9.58 -1.45
CA LYS A 270 -7.19 9.69 -1.93
C LYS A 270 -8.02 8.52 -1.44
N ILE A 271 -9.20 8.85 -0.93
CA ILE A 271 -10.19 7.91 -0.39
C ILE A 271 -11.53 8.14 -1.08
N GLY A 272 -11.90 7.20 -1.95
CA GLY A 272 -13.17 7.14 -2.65
C GLY A 272 -13.04 7.47 -4.14
N THR A 273 -14.13 7.87 -4.77
CA THR A 273 -14.18 8.17 -6.20
C THR A 273 -15.15 9.29 -6.47
N HIS A 274 -14.81 10.20 -7.39
CA HIS A 274 -15.74 11.22 -7.87
C HIS A 274 -16.77 10.66 -8.89
N GLU A 275 -16.70 9.37 -9.23
CA GLU A 275 -17.57 8.75 -10.22
C GLU A 275 -18.93 8.32 -9.64
N SER A 276 -19.99 9.00 -10.11
CA SER A 276 -21.36 8.92 -9.59
C SER A 276 -22.10 7.57 -9.74
N PHE A 277 -21.52 6.56 -10.36
CA PHE A 277 -22.14 5.26 -10.63
C PHE A 277 -21.55 4.09 -9.84
N LEU A 278 -20.47 4.31 -9.09
CA LEU A 278 -19.86 3.28 -8.23
C LEU A 278 -20.47 3.36 -6.81
N LYS A 279 -20.61 2.22 -6.12
CA LYS A 279 -21.10 2.26 -4.73
C LYS A 279 -20.04 2.91 -3.81
N PRO A 280 -20.44 3.46 -2.66
CA PRO A 280 -19.49 4.07 -1.75
C PRO A 280 -18.47 3.08 -1.19
N SER A 281 -17.23 3.54 -1.06
CA SER A 281 -16.20 2.97 -0.18
C SER A 281 -16.33 3.54 1.23
N GLY A 282 -16.05 2.76 2.27
CA GLY A 282 -16.40 3.18 3.64
C GLY A 282 -15.71 2.43 4.76
N GLY A 283 -15.70 3.05 5.94
CA GLY A 283 -15.10 2.49 7.15
C GLY A 283 -13.58 2.44 7.15
N HIS A 284 -12.93 3.23 6.29
CA HIS A 284 -11.47 3.31 6.24
C HIS A 284 -10.91 4.04 7.47
N ILE A 285 -9.70 3.66 7.85
CA ILE A 285 -8.95 4.30 8.93
C ILE A 285 -7.65 4.85 8.34
N VAL A 286 -7.42 6.16 8.48
CA VAL A 286 -6.22 6.85 8.01
C VAL A 286 -5.51 7.44 9.22
N CYS A 287 -4.41 6.84 9.66
CA CYS A 287 -3.75 7.30 10.88
C CYS A 287 -2.22 7.25 10.91
N PHE A 288 -1.62 8.15 11.68
CA PHE A 288 -0.16 8.22 11.85
C PHE A 288 0.63 8.40 10.55
N ASN A 289 0.01 8.86 9.47
CA ASN A 289 0.68 9.08 8.20
C ASN A 289 1.34 10.47 8.19
N VAL A 290 2.41 10.60 7.41
CA VAL A 290 3.04 11.87 7.08
C VAL A 290 2.86 12.12 5.59
N VAL A 291 2.12 13.17 5.23
CA VAL A 291 1.80 13.50 3.84
C VAL A 291 2.30 14.91 3.53
N ILE A 292 3.12 15.05 2.50
CA ILE A 292 3.87 16.28 2.25
C ILE A 292 3.80 16.68 0.78
N ASN A 293 3.55 17.96 0.51
CA ASN A 293 3.81 18.58 -0.78
C ASN A 293 3.04 17.96 -1.96
N SER A 294 1.84 17.44 -1.74
CA SER A 294 0.95 17.01 -2.83
C SER A 294 0.54 18.19 -3.70
N LYS A 295 0.38 17.95 -5.02
CA LYS A 295 0.05 19.00 -6.00
C LYS A 295 -1.32 19.63 -5.76
N LEU A 296 -2.33 18.83 -5.39
CA LEU A 296 -3.66 19.33 -5.02
C LEU A 296 -3.92 19.15 -3.53
N ARG A 297 -4.10 17.91 -3.07
CA ARG A 297 -4.60 17.64 -1.71
C ARG A 297 -3.68 16.70 -0.96
N ASN A 298 -3.43 16.93 0.32
CA ASN A 298 -2.70 15.93 1.11
C ASN A 298 -3.62 14.72 1.39
N LEU A 299 -4.80 14.96 1.96
CA LEU A 299 -5.88 13.97 2.05
C LEU A 299 -7.06 14.42 1.20
N ASP A 300 -7.48 13.57 0.27
CA ASP A 300 -8.66 13.77 -0.58
C ASP A 300 -9.71 12.71 -0.27
N ILE A 301 -10.81 13.09 0.38
CA ILE A 301 -11.89 12.18 0.74
C ILE A 301 -13.10 12.51 -0.13
N ALA A 302 -13.36 11.71 -1.16
CA ALA A 302 -14.29 12.06 -2.22
C ALA A 302 -15.34 10.98 -2.51
N GLY A 303 -16.59 11.44 -2.75
CA GLY A 303 -17.65 10.67 -3.40
C GLY A 303 -18.04 9.35 -2.77
N ASN A 304 -17.92 9.26 -1.43
CA ASN A 304 -18.48 8.17 -0.64
C ASN A 304 -20.01 8.31 -0.47
N TYR A 305 -20.71 8.88 -1.46
CA TYR A 305 -22.16 9.06 -1.41
C TYR A 305 -22.78 9.01 -2.80
N ARG A 306 -23.42 7.87 -3.09
CA ARG A 306 -24.72 7.80 -3.77
C ARG A 306 -25.23 6.37 -3.62
N THR A 307 -26.27 6.19 -2.84
CA THR A 307 -27.12 5.01 -2.98
C THR A 307 -28.29 5.40 -3.87
N THR A 308 -28.45 4.70 -4.99
CA THR A 308 -29.73 4.63 -5.71
C THR A 308 -30.86 4.02 -4.86
N GLU A 309 -30.55 3.61 -3.63
CA GLU A 309 -31.46 3.10 -2.61
C GLU A 309 -31.40 4.01 -1.39
N LYS A 310 -32.43 4.84 -1.17
CA LYS A 310 -32.56 5.70 0.02
C LYS A 310 -32.29 4.90 1.30
N GLY A 311 -31.21 5.19 2.03
CA GLY A 311 -31.09 4.82 3.45
C GLY A 311 -29.77 4.22 3.96
N LEU A 312 -28.82 3.80 3.11
CA LEU A 312 -27.55 3.23 3.60
C LEU A 312 -26.39 4.21 3.44
N ARG A 313 -25.97 4.83 4.55
CA ARG A 313 -24.72 5.60 4.62
C ARG A 313 -23.55 4.62 4.78
N PRO A 314 -22.45 4.73 4.01
CA PRO A 314 -21.25 3.99 4.34
C PRO A 314 -20.75 4.38 5.74
N PRO A 315 -20.03 3.49 6.45
CA PRO A 315 -19.41 3.85 7.71
C PRO A 315 -18.46 5.04 7.51
N PRO A 316 -18.38 5.97 8.47
CA PRO A 316 -17.55 7.16 8.35
C PRO A 316 -16.07 6.80 8.23
N ILE A 317 -15.32 7.68 7.57
CA ILE A 317 -13.86 7.58 7.49
C ILE A 317 -13.25 8.15 8.77
N VAL A 318 -12.35 7.40 9.41
CA VAL A 318 -11.71 7.85 10.65
C VAL A 318 -10.28 8.29 10.34
N ILE A 319 -9.98 9.57 10.56
CA ILE A 319 -8.71 10.21 10.20
C ILE A 319 -8.06 10.76 11.46
N TYR A 320 -6.96 10.18 11.93
CA TYR A 320 -6.34 10.66 13.17
C TYR A 320 -4.83 10.59 13.26
N ASN A 321 -4.24 11.50 14.05
CA ASN A 321 -2.81 11.57 14.31
C ASN A 321 -1.94 11.64 13.03
N ASN A 322 -2.45 12.23 11.94
CA ASN A 322 -1.67 12.44 10.72
C ASN A 322 -0.95 13.79 10.76
N THR A 323 0.18 13.88 10.06
CA THR A 323 0.93 15.13 9.84
C THR A 323 0.88 15.48 8.36
N LEU A 324 0.25 16.61 8.03
CA LEU A 324 -0.04 17.05 6.66
C LEU A 324 0.65 18.38 6.42
N ILE A 325 1.51 18.44 5.41
CA ILE A 325 2.38 19.60 5.19
C ILE A 325 2.29 20.04 3.73
N ASP A 326 2.09 21.34 3.53
CA ASP A 326 2.34 22.07 2.28
C ASP A 326 1.60 21.53 1.03
N SER A 327 0.32 21.18 1.17
CA SER A 327 -0.54 20.85 0.01
C SER A 327 -0.61 22.01 -0.99
N GLY A 328 -0.90 21.71 -2.26
CA GLY A 328 -1.13 22.75 -3.26
C GLY A 328 -2.48 23.46 -3.15
N GLN A 329 -3.51 22.82 -2.60
CA GLN A 329 -4.86 23.38 -2.48
C GLN A 329 -5.42 23.21 -1.06
N ASP A 330 -5.63 21.97 -0.61
CA ASP A 330 -6.25 21.66 0.68
C ASP A 330 -5.44 20.55 1.40
N ASP A 331 -5.13 20.70 2.70
CA ASP A 331 -4.48 19.60 3.42
C ASP A 331 -5.45 18.45 3.64
N ILE A 332 -6.70 18.77 3.96
CA ILE A 332 -7.80 17.82 4.04
C ILE A 332 -8.96 18.38 3.24
N TYR A 333 -9.37 17.64 2.21
CA TYR A 333 -10.58 17.90 1.45
C TYR A 333 -11.58 16.76 1.70
N ILE A 334 -12.80 17.12 2.07
CA ILE A 334 -13.90 16.18 2.28
C ILE A 334 -15.05 16.59 1.37
N GLU A 335 -15.42 15.71 0.45
CA GLU A 335 -16.54 15.89 -0.45
C GLU A 335 -17.45 14.67 -0.38
N MET A 336 -18.72 14.90 -0.07
CA MET A 336 -19.75 13.86 -0.12
C MET A 336 -19.40 12.62 0.74
N ALA A 337 -18.80 12.81 1.91
CA ALA A 337 -18.42 11.73 2.83
C ALA A 337 -18.66 12.14 4.30
N ASP A 338 -18.93 11.16 5.15
CA ASP A 338 -18.96 11.35 6.61
C ASP A 338 -17.57 10.99 7.18
N ALA A 339 -17.05 11.79 8.10
CA ALA A 339 -15.69 11.64 8.61
C ALA A 339 -15.52 12.05 10.07
N VAL A 340 -14.60 11.38 10.77
CA VAL A 340 -14.18 11.71 12.14
C VAL A 340 -12.71 12.08 12.11
N LEU A 341 -12.37 13.30 12.55
CA LEU A 341 -11.01 13.82 12.48
C LEU A 341 -10.44 14.03 13.88
N LEU A 342 -9.37 13.33 14.25
CA LEU A 342 -8.80 13.46 15.59
C LEU A 342 -7.30 13.76 15.59
N ASN A 343 -6.84 14.77 16.34
CA ASN A 343 -5.40 15.03 16.55
C ASN A 343 -4.52 15.11 15.28
N ASN A 344 -5.05 15.63 14.16
CA ASN A 344 -4.27 15.83 12.94
C ASN A 344 -3.53 17.18 12.98
N ILE A 345 -2.33 17.23 12.42
CA ILE A 345 -1.51 18.44 12.25
C ILE A 345 -1.54 18.83 10.76
N ALA A 346 -1.84 20.11 10.46
CA ALA A 346 -1.91 20.63 9.09
C ALA A 346 -1.29 22.05 8.99
N THR A 347 -0.42 22.31 8.02
CA THR A 347 0.32 23.59 7.87
C THR A 347 -0.34 24.62 6.96
N ALA A 348 -1.42 24.25 6.26
CA ALA A 348 -2.12 25.01 5.22
C ALA A 348 -1.39 25.04 3.86
N SER A 349 -2.16 25.17 2.77
CA SER A 349 -1.64 25.10 1.41
C SER A 349 -0.63 26.20 1.07
N LYS A 350 0.36 25.82 0.24
CA LYS A 350 1.41 26.70 -0.28
C LYS A 350 0.95 27.64 -1.40
N ASN A 351 -0.26 27.46 -1.96
CA ASN A 351 -0.72 28.23 -3.11
C ASN A 351 -1.68 29.38 -2.71
N PRO A 352 -1.26 30.64 -2.86
CA PRO A 352 -2.10 31.79 -2.51
C PRO A 352 -3.34 31.94 -3.41
N ALA A 353 -3.36 31.34 -4.61
CA ALA A 353 -4.45 31.48 -5.58
C ALA A 353 -5.73 30.74 -5.17
N PHE A 354 -5.63 29.64 -4.43
CA PHE A 354 -6.79 28.84 -3.99
C PHE A 354 -7.29 29.23 -2.60
N GLY A 355 -6.60 30.18 -1.95
CA GLY A 355 -6.82 30.59 -0.58
C GLY A 355 -6.61 29.42 0.37
N SER A 356 -5.38 29.22 0.82
CA SER A 356 -4.91 28.20 1.77
C SER A 356 -5.98 27.68 2.73
N CYS A 357 -6.46 26.45 2.53
CA CYS A 357 -7.38 25.78 3.48
C CYS A 357 -6.71 24.55 4.07
N ARG A 358 -6.77 24.43 5.40
CA ARG A 358 -6.33 23.21 6.08
C ARG A 358 -7.39 22.11 5.99
N LEU A 359 -8.64 22.52 6.10
CA LEU A 359 -9.81 21.67 5.96
C LEU A 359 -10.82 22.39 5.07
N ARG A 360 -11.29 21.68 4.05
CA ARG A 360 -12.45 22.05 3.27
C ARG A 360 -13.47 20.93 3.31
N VAL A 361 -14.72 21.29 3.58
CA VAL A 361 -15.86 20.38 3.54
C VAL A 361 -16.80 20.88 2.47
N ASN A 362 -17.10 20.04 1.48
CA ASN A 362 -17.98 20.33 0.36
C ASN A 362 -19.19 19.39 0.38
N ASP A 363 -20.39 19.96 0.40
CA ASP A 363 -21.67 19.27 0.48
C ASP A 363 -22.58 19.55 -0.73
N ALA A 364 -22.07 20.24 -1.77
CA ALA A 364 -22.87 20.86 -2.84
C ALA A 364 -23.77 19.89 -3.66
N MET A 365 -23.71 18.58 -3.41
CA MET A 365 -24.56 17.56 -4.01
C MET A 365 -25.29 16.64 -2.99
N ARG A 366 -25.38 17.02 -1.71
CA ARG A 366 -26.15 16.30 -0.67
C ARG A 366 -27.43 17.06 -0.27
N ASP A 367 -28.47 16.29 0.05
CA ASP A 367 -29.71 16.81 0.65
C ASP A 367 -29.58 17.07 2.16
N ASP A 368 -28.47 16.62 2.79
CA ASP A 368 -28.14 16.75 4.21
C ASP A 368 -26.64 17.05 4.44
N PRO A 369 -26.27 17.90 5.42
CA PRO A 369 -24.87 18.27 5.63
C PRO A 369 -24.02 17.06 6.10
N PRO A 370 -22.76 16.95 5.66
CA PRO A 370 -21.84 15.91 6.12
C PRO A 370 -21.62 16.01 7.64
N VAL A 371 -21.55 14.86 8.31
CA VAL A 371 -21.24 14.82 9.74
C VAL A 371 -19.73 14.76 9.89
N VAL A 372 -19.13 15.89 10.26
CA VAL A 372 -17.71 16.01 10.57
C VAL A 372 -17.56 16.36 12.05
N VAL A 373 -16.90 15.48 12.81
CA VAL A 373 -16.57 15.70 14.23
C VAL A 373 -15.06 15.87 14.35
N SER A 374 -14.60 16.89 15.09
CA SER A 374 -13.17 17.20 15.14
C SER A 374 -12.63 17.79 16.46
N ASP A 375 -11.44 17.35 16.89
CA ASP A 375 -10.61 17.99 17.93
C ASP A 375 -9.25 18.45 17.35
N PHE A 376 -9.23 19.61 16.67
CA PHE A 376 -8.05 20.01 15.90
C PHE A 376 -6.96 20.70 16.74
N ASN A 377 -5.71 20.22 16.59
CA ASN A 377 -4.51 21.01 16.85
C ASN A 377 -4.03 21.66 15.54
N LEU A 378 -4.63 22.78 15.16
CA LEU A 378 -4.18 23.56 14.01
C LEU A 378 -3.02 24.47 14.42
N TRP A 379 -1.86 24.37 13.75
CA TRP A 379 -0.80 25.36 13.90
C TRP A 379 -1.03 26.54 12.96
N GLY A 380 -1.09 27.76 13.52
CA GLY A 380 -1.12 29.04 12.81
C GLY A 380 -2.52 29.64 12.58
N ASN A 381 -2.59 30.94 12.34
CA ASN A 381 -3.84 31.73 12.28
C ASN A 381 -4.72 31.46 11.04
N ARG A 382 -5.90 30.81 11.21
CA ARG A 382 -7.11 30.72 10.33
C ARG A 382 -6.88 30.10 8.91
N TRP A 383 -7.80 29.41 8.20
CA TRP A 383 -9.27 29.41 8.09
C TRP A 383 -9.79 28.01 7.69
N ILE A 384 -10.92 27.58 8.25
CA ILE A 384 -11.77 26.49 7.73
C ILE A 384 -12.80 27.15 6.79
N LYS A 385 -13.03 26.61 5.59
CA LYS A 385 -13.99 27.19 4.63
C LYS A 385 -15.16 26.27 4.36
N ALA A 386 -16.35 26.85 4.35
CA ALA A 386 -17.60 26.23 3.95
C ALA A 386 -17.68 26.13 2.40
N PRO A 387 -18.61 25.33 1.85
CA PRO A 387 -18.80 25.15 0.41
C PRO A 387 -19.04 26.46 -0.37
N ASP A 388 -19.64 27.46 0.27
CA ASP A 388 -19.92 28.80 -0.30
C ASP A 388 -18.73 29.76 -0.21
N GLY A 389 -17.58 29.29 0.27
CA GLY A 389 -16.37 30.09 0.47
C GLY A 389 -16.41 30.97 1.73
N SER A 390 -17.48 30.89 2.54
CA SER A 390 -17.54 31.57 3.83
C SER A 390 -16.65 30.88 4.87
N PRO A 391 -16.15 31.61 5.89
CA PRO A 391 -15.51 31.00 7.05
C PRO A 391 -16.51 30.05 7.73
N VAL A 392 -16.13 28.78 7.97
CA VAL A 392 -16.89 27.94 8.90
C VAL A 392 -16.73 28.60 10.27
N THR A 393 -17.82 29.09 10.85
CA THR A 393 -17.78 29.71 12.17
C THR A 393 -17.42 28.65 13.19
N ASP A 394 -16.27 28.90 13.76
CA ASP A 394 -15.57 28.09 14.71
C ASP A 394 -16.25 28.14 16.10
N GLN A 395 -17.28 27.33 16.29
CA GLN A 395 -17.89 27.19 17.62
C GLN A 395 -17.24 26.12 18.51
N ASP A 396 -16.23 25.38 18.04
CA ASP A 396 -15.58 24.33 18.84
C ASP A 396 -14.03 24.25 18.75
N SER A 397 -13.34 25.07 17.96
CA SER A 397 -11.87 25.19 18.02
C SER A 397 -11.49 26.16 19.15
N HIS A 398 -11.50 25.64 20.37
CA HIS A 398 -10.92 26.34 21.50
C HIS A 398 -9.39 26.33 21.40
N SER A 399 -8.84 27.37 20.76
CA SER A 399 -7.50 27.81 21.06
C SER A 399 -7.44 28.36 22.49
N THR A 400 -6.50 27.83 23.28
CA THR A 400 -5.96 28.35 24.57
C THR A 400 -6.77 28.25 25.86
N ASP A 401 -8.06 27.91 25.90
CA ASP A 401 -8.84 27.90 27.18
C ASP A 401 -9.40 26.52 27.63
N ALA A 402 -8.85 25.43 27.08
CA ALA A 402 -9.31 24.07 27.38
C ALA A 402 -8.82 23.50 28.74
N ALA A 403 -7.96 24.20 29.47
CA ALA A 403 -7.36 23.73 30.71
C ALA A 403 -8.36 23.22 31.80
N PRO A 404 -9.58 23.77 31.97
CA PRO A 404 -10.48 23.30 33.02
C PRO A 404 -11.22 21.99 32.69
N ARG A 405 -11.43 21.66 31.41
CA ARG A 405 -12.18 20.44 30.98
C ARG A 405 -11.32 19.19 30.84
N PHE A 406 -10.00 19.35 30.89
CA PHE A 406 -9.00 18.27 30.75
C PHE A 406 -8.14 18.08 32.00
N LYS A 407 -8.62 18.49 33.19
CA LYS A 407 -7.95 18.19 34.48
C LYS A 407 -7.84 16.66 34.66
N GLY A 408 -6.68 16.11 34.31
CA GLY A 408 -6.39 14.66 34.31
C GLY A 408 -5.70 14.14 33.04
N TRP A 409 -5.59 14.95 31.97
CA TRP A 409 -4.84 14.61 30.76
C TRP A 409 -3.40 15.15 30.88
N PRO A 410 -2.36 14.41 30.44
CA PRO A 410 -0.99 14.88 30.58
C PRO A 410 -0.69 16.00 29.56
N GLU A 411 -0.19 17.15 30.04
CA GLU A 411 0.20 18.32 29.23
C GLU A 411 1.45 18.03 28.37
N TRP A 412 1.31 17.96 27.04
CA TRP A 412 2.43 17.63 26.14
C TRP A 412 2.73 18.80 25.19
N SER A 413 3.62 19.68 25.63
CA SER A 413 4.30 20.67 24.79
C SER A 413 5.43 19.99 24.01
N VAL A 414 5.17 19.54 22.79
CA VAL A 414 6.25 19.07 21.90
C VAL A 414 6.88 20.29 21.20
N GLU A 415 8.19 20.42 21.35
CA GLU A 415 9.06 21.50 20.86
C GLU A 415 8.88 21.79 19.35
N ALA A 416 8.06 22.79 19.05
CA ALA A 416 7.78 23.28 17.69
C ALA A 416 9.01 23.90 16.98
N ASP A 417 9.99 24.40 17.75
CA ASP A 417 11.14 25.17 17.24
C ASP A 417 12.21 24.31 16.53
N LEU A 418 12.24 23.00 16.79
CA LEU A 418 13.17 22.07 16.15
C LEU A 418 12.74 21.65 14.73
N MET A 419 11.43 21.72 14.41
CA MET A 419 10.87 21.27 13.14
C MET A 419 11.01 22.32 12.03
N SER A 420 10.77 23.60 12.33
CA SER A 420 10.88 24.70 11.35
C SER A 420 12.34 24.97 10.92
N SER A 421 13.28 24.83 11.84
CA SER A 421 14.71 25.10 11.61
C SER A 421 15.42 23.99 10.79
N LYS A 422 14.92 22.75 10.83
CA LYS A 422 15.43 21.63 10.02
C LYS A 422 14.81 21.59 8.62
N PHE A 423 13.50 21.81 8.47
CA PHE A 423 12.85 21.90 7.16
C PHE A 423 13.25 23.14 6.35
N GLY A 424 13.55 24.26 7.01
CA GLY A 424 14.06 25.48 6.35
C GLY A 424 15.38 25.28 5.58
N LYS A 425 16.13 24.21 5.87
CA LYS A 425 17.35 23.83 5.15
C LYS A 425 17.13 22.82 4.01
N CYS A 426 15.94 22.24 3.89
CA CYS A 426 15.56 21.29 2.82
C CYS A 426 14.90 21.97 1.60
N ARG A 427 14.91 23.31 1.53
CA ARG A 427 14.60 24.05 0.30
C ARG A 427 15.78 23.93 -0.68
N GLY A 428 15.92 22.77 -1.33
CA GLY A 428 16.98 22.58 -2.33
C GLY A 428 17.36 21.14 -2.71
N LEU A 429 16.66 20.10 -2.26
CA LEU A 429 16.92 18.74 -2.73
C LEU A 429 16.26 18.52 -4.10
N SER A 430 16.91 18.98 -5.17
CA SER A 430 16.82 18.31 -6.46
C SER A 430 17.69 17.06 -6.38
N LEU A 431 17.09 15.88 -6.23
CA LEU A 431 17.82 14.62 -6.34
C LEU A 431 17.98 14.27 -7.82
N GLU A 432 18.76 15.07 -8.55
CA GLU A 432 19.46 14.55 -9.72
C GLU A 432 20.68 13.77 -9.20
N SER A 433 20.53 12.46 -9.01
CA SER A 433 21.68 11.57 -9.12
C SER A 433 21.23 10.13 -9.33
N ASP A 434 21.37 9.68 -10.58
CA ASP A 434 21.53 8.28 -10.94
C ASP A 434 22.75 7.70 -10.20
N SER A 435 22.57 6.89 -9.15
CA SER A 435 23.53 5.82 -8.82
C SER A 435 22.95 4.76 -7.87
N PRO A 436 23.36 3.48 -8.03
CA PRO A 436 22.76 2.33 -7.36
C PRO A 436 23.50 1.98 -6.06
N GLY A 437 22.75 1.58 -5.03
CA GLY A 437 23.36 0.99 -3.83
C GLY A 437 22.42 1.01 -2.65
N TRP A 438 21.92 -0.17 -2.27
CA TRP A 438 21.37 -0.41 -0.94
C TRP A 438 22.47 -0.17 0.09
N GLY A 439 22.45 0.99 0.73
CA GLY A 439 23.31 1.34 1.84
C GLY A 439 22.46 1.89 2.97
N GLU A 440 22.55 1.26 4.14
CA GLU A 440 22.03 1.80 5.38
C GLU A 440 22.50 3.25 5.54
N GLY A 441 21.56 4.20 5.60
CA GLY A 441 21.88 5.60 5.90
C GLY A 441 21.35 6.66 4.95
N CYS A 442 20.21 6.45 4.27
CA CYS A 442 19.51 7.60 3.69
C CYS A 442 19.09 8.53 4.85
N PRO A 443 19.47 9.82 4.86
CA PRO A 443 19.10 10.78 5.92
C PRO A 443 17.58 10.88 6.14
N VAL A 444 16.83 10.51 5.10
CA VAL A 444 15.37 10.43 5.06
C VAL A 444 14.85 9.34 6.00
N ASP A 445 15.46 8.14 6.02
CA ASP A 445 15.02 7.00 6.84
C ASP A 445 15.17 7.29 8.34
N ALA A 446 16.30 7.87 8.76
CA ALA A 446 16.55 8.19 10.17
C ALA A 446 15.61 9.29 10.69
N MET A 447 15.29 10.27 9.84
CA MET A 447 14.38 11.37 10.19
C MET A 447 12.93 10.89 10.28
N PHE A 448 12.47 10.04 9.36
CA PHE A 448 11.12 9.50 9.36
C PHE A 448 10.91 8.41 10.43
N LEU A 449 11.93 7.59 10.72
CA LEU A 449 11.92 6.64 11.86
C LEU A 449 11.76 7.37 13.20
N GLU A 450 12.36 8.55 13.36
CA GLU A 450 12.21 9.36 14.57
C GLU A 450 10.80 9.95 14.68
N ILE A 451 10.23 10.46 13.57
CA ILE A 451 8.84 10.94 13.52
C ILE A 451 7.84 9.81 13.86
N ALA A 452 8.06 8.61 13.33
CA ALA A 452 7.23 7.42 13.59
C ALA A 452 7.38 6.89 15.03
N ARG A 453 8.60 6.95 15.61
CA ARG A 453 8.86 6.55 17.02
C ARG A 453 8.20 7.47 18.04
N GLN A 454 8.13 8.77 17.75
CA GLN A 454 7.48 9.72 18.66
C GLN A 454 5.94 9.60 18.64
N SER A 455 5.37 9.21 17.50
CA SER A 455 3.93 8.97 17.34
C SER A 455 3.46 7.60 17.87
N SER A 456 4.37 6.71 18.29
CA SER A 456 4.07 5.32 18.70
C SER A 456 4.07 5.04 20.21
N ARG A 457 3.96 6.03 21.12
CA ARG A 457 3.89 5.74 22.57
C ARG A 457 2.74 4.79 22.89
N ALA A 458 3.03 3.69 23.61
CA ALA A 458 2.10 2.59 23.90
C ALA A 458 0.78 2.96 24.62
N GLN A 459 0.60 4.20 25.06
CA GLN A 459 -0.64 4.70 25.65
C GLN A 459 -1.82 4.82 24.67
N TRP A 460 -1.59 4.89 23.34
CA TRP A 460 -2.65 5.18 22.36
C TRP A 460 -3.65 4.02 22.13
N ARG A 461 -3.23 2.76 22.26
CA ARG A 461 -4.09 1.57 21.95
C ARG A 461 -5.14 1.27 23.01
N GLU A 462 -4.84 1.54 24.29
CA GLU A 462 -5.74 1.23 25.41
C GLU A 462 -6.89 2.24 25.54
N THR A 463 -6.73 3.46 25.01
CA THR A 463 -7.73 4.54 25.13
C THR A 463 -8.71 4.62 23.95
N LEU A 464 -8.29 4.23 22.74
CA LEU A 464 -9.06 4.48 21.51
C LEU A 464 -10.04 3.36 21.12
N THR A 465 -9.75 2.10 21.48
CA THR A 465 -10.64 0.95 21.16
C THR A 465 -12.05 1.10 21.75
N PRO A 466 -12.23 1.57 23.00
CA PRO A 466 -13.57 1.85 23.55
C PRO A 466 -14.21 3.13 22.98
N LEU A 467 -13.40 4.07 22.47
CA LEU A 467 -13.86 5.36 21.95
C LEU A 467 -14.46 5.22 20.54
N ALA A 468 -13.81 4.43 19.67
CA ALA A 468 -14.37 4.05 18.37
C ALA A 468 -15.70 3.29 18.53
N ALA A 469 -15.81 2.39 19.52
CA ALA A 469 -17.06 1.68 19.83
C ALA A 469 -18.19 2.62 20.35
N LYS A 470 -17.85 3.70 21.06
CA LYS A 470 -18.79 4.73 21.52
C LYS A 470 -19.25 5.70 20.42
N VAL A 471 -18.39 6.01 19.46
CA VAL A 471 -18.75 6.82 18.29
C VAL A 471 -19.65 6.04 17.34
N VAL A 472 -19.38 4.74 17.12
CA VAL A 472 -20.22 3.84 16.31
C VAL A 472 -21.64 3.68 16.89
N THR A 473 -21.80 3.69 18.21
CA THR A 473 -23.12 3.57 18.86
C THR A 473 -23.96 4.85 18.82
N ASN A 474 -23.33 6.04 18.79
CA ASN A 474 -24.05 7.32 18.68
C ASN A 474 -24.52 7.65 17.26
N VAL A 475 -23.87 7.13 16.22
CA VAL A 475 -24.33 7.28 14.82
C VAL A 475 -25.54 6.38 14.51
N GLY A 476 -25.73 5.29 15.27
CA GLY A 476 -26.88 4.38 15.13
C GLY A 476 -28.20 4.86 15.74
N THR A 477 -28.26 6.08 16.30
CA THR A 477 -29.46 6.61 17.00
C THR A 477 -29.93 8.00 16.52
N ARG A 478 -29.50 8.47 15.35
CA ARG A 478 -30.05 9.68 14.72
C ARG A 478 -30.54 9.44 13.31
#